data_AF-A0ABD1K8P5-F1
#
_entry.id   AF-A0ABD1K8P5-F1
#
_cell.length_a   1.000
_cell.length_b   1.000
_cell.length_c   1.000
_cell.angle_alpha   90.00
_cell.angle_beta   90.00
_cell.angle_gamma   90.00
#
_symmetry.space_group_name_H-M   'P 1'
#
loop_
_entity.id
_entity.type
_entity.pdbx_description
1 polymer ?
#
loop_
_entity_poly.entity_id
_entity_poly.type
_entity_poly.pdbx_seq_one_letter_code
_entity_poly.pdbx_strand_id
1 'polypeptide(L)'
;MPLVKPPSTWTSGSLKELKKNLQQDKSAMVKVHRGNIMTVHVPTVAEYRRVCWEFATDSYDIGFGIYFDWSPITSHAITVHISESSDDEDEEEEQEGRQIKPGAAQGLCHL
;
A
#
# COMPACT_ATOMS: atom_id res chain seq x y z
N MET A 1 6.32 23.41 -5.70
CA MET A 1 6.00 22.26 -4.82
C MET A 1 5.92 22.75 -3.39
N PRO A 2 4.91 22.33 -2.60
CA PRO A 2 4.78 22.73 -1.20
C PRO A 2 5.95 22.26 -0.33
N LEU A 3 6.19 22.96 0.78
CA LEU A 3 7.17 22.53 1.78
C LEU A 3 6.64 21.29 2.50
N VAL A 4 7.30 20.15 2.29
CA VAL A 4 6.98 18.88 2.95
C VAL A 4 7.89 18.72 4.17
N LYS A 5 7.29 18.54 5.35
CA LYS A 5 8.05 18.21 6.55
C LYS A 5 8.59 16.78 6.44
N PRO A 6 9.80 16.48 6.95
CA PRO A 6 10.30 15.11 6.99
C PRO A 6 9.31 14.17 7.69
N PRO A 7 9.13 12.93 7.19
CA PRO A 7 8.28 11.95 7.86
C PRO A 7 8.93 11.49 9.17
N SER A 8 8.08 11.11 10.13
CA SER A 8 8.53 10.36 11.30
C SER A 8 8.40 8.86 11.01
N THR A 9 9.40 8.08 11.40
CA THR A 9 9.39 6.61 11.26
C THR A 9 9.49 5.94 12.63
N TRP A 10 8.90 4.76 12.78
CA TRP A 10 9.01 3.94 13.97
C TRP A 10 9.08 2.46 13.61
N THR A 11 9.51 1.64 14.56
CA THR A 11 9.48 0.17 14.47
C THR A 11 8.96 -0.39 15.79
N SER A 12 8.20 -1.49 15.73
CA SER A 12 7.67 -2.18 16.92
C SER A 12 8.16 -3.62 16.98
N GLY A 13 8.43 -4.12 18.20
CA GLY A 13 8.73 -5.54 18.44
C GLY A 13 7.49 -6.45 18.36
N SER A 14 6.29 -5.89 18.30
CA SER A 14 5.01 -6.63 18.34
C SER A 14 4.59 -7.21 16.97
N LEU A 15 5.54 -7.66 16.15
CA LEU A 15 5.29 -8.15 14.79
C LEU A 15 4.24 -9.28 14.73
N LYS A 16 4.28 -10.22 15.68
CA LYS A 16 3.34 -11.34 15.75
C LYS A 16 1.91 -10.89 15.99
N GLU A 17 1.73 -9.88 16.83
CA GLU A 17 0.43 -9.30 17.14
C GLU A 17 -0.11 -8.51 15.95
N LEU A 18 0.74 -7.67 15.33
CA LEU A 18 0.40 -6.93 14.12
C LEU A 18 -0.11 -7.87 13.01
N LYS A 19 0.65 -8.91 12.67
CA LYS A 19 0.23 -9.88 11.65
C LYS A 19 -1.06 -10.60 12.01
N LYS A 20 -1.25 -10.99 13.28
CA LYS A 20 -2.49 -11.62 13.74
C LYS A 20 -3.69 -10.69 13.60
N ASN A 21 -3.52 -9.40 13.84
CA ASN A 21 -4.58 -8.41 13.69
C ASN A 21 -4.90 -8.17 12.21
N LEU A 22 -3.88 -7.95 11.36
CA LEU A 22 -4.06 -7.74 9.92
C LEU A 22 -4.68 -8.96 9.21
N GLN A 23 -4.37 -10.18 9.64
CA GLN A 23 -4.97 -11.40 9.09
C GLN A 23 -6.49 -11.49 9.28
N GLN A 24 -7.08 -10.72 10.20
CA GLN A 24 -8.54 -10.67 10.38
C GLN A 24 -9.22 -9.91 9.23
N ASP A 25 -8.49 -9.02 8.54
CA ASP A 25 -8.96 -8.29 7.38
C ASP A 25 -8.18 -8.72 6.13
N LYS A 26 -8.85 -9.50 5.27
CA LYS A 26 -8.23 -9.98 4.03
C LYS A 26 -7.83 -8.85 3.07
N SER A 27 -8.41 -7.66 3.20
CA SER A 27 -8.06 -6.49 2.39
C SER A 27 -6.73 -5.84 2.80
N ALA A 28 -6.26 -6.12 4.03
CA ALA A 28 -4.98 -5.64 4.54
C ALA A 28 -3.78 -6.55 4.16
N MET A 29 -4.06 -7.69 3.51
CA MET A 29 -3.03 -8.66 3.10
C MET A 29 -2.86 -8.62 1.59
N VAL A 30 -1.66 -8.29 1.12
CA VAL A 30 -1.34 -8.27 -0.32
C VAL A 30 -0.08 -9.10 -0.61
N LYS A 31 -0.05 -9.74 -1.78
CA LYS A 31 1.12 -10.44 -2.29
C LYS A 31 1.82 -9.57 -3.32
N VAL A 32 3.08 -9.25 -3.05
CA VAL A 32 3.95 -8.56 -4.01
C VAL A 32 4.88 -9.62 -4.61
N HIS A 33 4.79 -9.81 -5.92
CA HIS A 33 5.65 -10.75 -6.64
C HIS A 33 7.02 -10.12 -6.92
N ARG A 34 8.02 -10.96 -7.19
CA ARG A 34 9.34 -10.50 -7.62
C ARG A 34 9.18 -9.63 -8.87
N GLY A 35 9.91 -8.52 -8.93
CA GLY A 35 9.83 -7.57 -10.05
C GLY A 35 8.62 -6.63 -9.96
N ASN A 36 7.61 -6.91 -9.14
CA ASN A 36 6.43 -6.05 -9.07
C ASN A 36 6.67 -4.87 -8.14
N ILE A 37 6.20 -3.70 -8.57
CA ILE A 37 6.03 -2.52 -7.75
C ILE A 37 4.55 -2.38 -7.42
N MET A 38 4.22 -2.40 -6.13
CA MET A 38 2.88 -2.14 -5.66
C MET A 38 2.79 -0.71 -5.14
N THR A 39 1.84 0.06 -5.68
CA THR A 39 1.55 1.43 -5.26
C THR A 39 0.18 1.49 -4.61
N VAL A 40 0.14 1.91 -3.34
CA VAL A 40 -1.10 2.19 -2.60
C VAL A 40 -1.34 3.68 -2.63
N HIS A 41 -2.40 4.12 -3.31
CA HIS A 41 -2.80 5.52 -3.37
C HIS A 41 -3.78 5.84 -2.25
N VAL A 42 -3.37 6.71 -1.34
CA VAL A 42 -4.17 7.14 -0.18
C VAL A 42 -4.55 8.61 -0.35
N PRO A 43 -5.84 8.91 -0.63
CA PRO A 43 -6.29 10.29 -0.80
C PRO A 43 -6.28 11.05 0.54
N THR A 44 -5.84 12.30 0.51
CA THR A 44 -5.94 13.18 1.69
C THR A 44 -7.40 13.57 1.95
N VAL A 45 -7.76 13.66 3.23
CA VAL A 45 -9.08 14.08 3.71
C VAL A 45 -8.89 15.37 4.50
N ALA A 46 -9.70 16.40 4.23
CA ALA A 46 -9.48 17.76 4.73
C ALA A 46 -9.49 17.86 6.27
N GLU A 47 -10.25 16.97 6.92
CA GLU A 47 -10.40 16.88 8.37
C GLU A 47 -9.17 16.25 9.05
N TYR A 48 -8.34 15.52 8.31
CA TYR A 48 -7.17 14.82 8.85
C TYR A 48 -5.89 15.60 8.59
N ARG A 49 -4.94 15.47 9.54
CA ARG A 49 -3.68 16.23 9.54
C ARG A 49 -2.44 15.39 9.26
N ARG A 50 -2.59 14.06 9.27
CA ARG A 50 -1.49 13.09 9.17
C ARG A 50 -1.99 11.86 8.45
N VAL A 51 -1.08 11.24 7.70
CA VAL A 51 -1.20 9.87 7.22
C VAL A 51 -0.25 9.05 8.08
N CYS A 52 -0.75 7.94 8.62
CA CYS A 52 0.04 6.97 9.36
C CYS A 52 0.05 5.67 8.58
N TRP A 53 1.17 4.97 8.62
CA TRP A 53 1.34 3.65 8.05
C TRP A 53 2.26 2.84 8.97
N GLU A 54 2.02 1.56 8.95
CA GLU A 54 2.77 0.43 9.47
C GLU A 54 2.82 -0.56 8.29
N PHE A 55 3.60 -1.64 8.39
CA PHE A 55 3.48 -2.78 7.48
C PHE A 55 4.35 -3.90 8.04
N ALA A 56 4.14 -5.11 7.53
CA ALA A 56 4.98 -6.26 7.84
C ALA A 56 5.10 -7.17 6.63
N THR A 57 6.27 -7.78 6.48
CA THR A 57 6.52 -8.86 5.51
C THR A 57 6.71 -10.18 6.21
N ASP A 58 6.54 -11.28 5.50
CA ASP A 58 6.69 -12.62 6.05
C ASP A 58 8.13 -13.10 6.11
N SER A 59 8.76 -13.31 4.96
CA SER A 59 10.05 -14.01 4.89
C SER A 59 11.21 -13.16 4.36
N TYR A 60 10.90 -12.10 3.62
CA TYR A 60 11.90 -11.26 2.96
C TYR A 60 11.60 -9.79 3.21
N ASP A 61 12.60 -8.94 3.04
CA ASP A 61 12.43 -7.49 3.04
C ASP A 61 11.71 -7.01 1.78
N ILE A 62 11.31 -5.74 1.78
CA ILE A 62 10.71 -5.07 0.64
C ILE A 62 11.21 -3.63 0.60
N GLY A 63 11.48 -3.13 -0.60
CA GLY A 63 11.70 -1.70 -0.80
C GLY A 63 10.41 -0.94 -0.49
N PHE A 64 10.49 0.01 0.44
CA PHE A 64 9.36 0.86 0.82
C PHE A 64 9.70 2.33 0.63
N GLY A 65 8.80 3.08 0.02
CA GLY A 65 8.96 4.51 -0.22
C GLY A 65 7.61 5.22 -0.22
N ILE A 66 7.66 6.53 -0.01
CA ILE A 66 6.48 7.40 0.01
C ILE A 66 6.75 8.58 -0.92
N TYR A 67 5.76 8.92 -1.72
CA TYR A 67 5.73 10.15 -2.50
C TYR A 67 4.37 10.84 -2.33
N PHE A 68 4.34 12.15 -2.59
CA PHE A 68 3.10 12.92 -2.62
C PHE A 68 2.70 13.18 -4.06
N ASP A 69 1.48 12.80 -4.43
CA ASP A 69 0.81 13.28 -5.63
C ASP A 69 0.07 14.59 -5.32
N TRP A 70 0.32 15.64 -6.10
CA TRP A 70 -0.28 16.97 -5.94
C TRP A 70 -1.50 17.18 -6.84
N SER A 71 -2.04 16.11 -7.42
CA SER A 71 -3.25 16.13 -8.22
C SER A 71 -4.50 16.40 -7.35
N PRO A 72 -5.54 17.06 -7.89
CA PRO A 72 -6.80 17.22 -7.17
C PRO A 72 -7.40 15.86 -6.78
N ILE A 73 -7.92 15.77 -5.56
CA ILE A 73 -8.60 14.56 -5.09
C ILE A 73 -9.94 14.42 -5.82
N THR A 74 -10.09 13.33 -6.58
CA THR A 74 -11.33 12.98 -7.31
C THR A 74 -12.13 11.88 -6.63
N SER A 75 -11.52 11.16 -5.70
CA SER A 75 -12.11 10.06 -4.92
C SER A 75 -11.43 9.92 -3.57
N HIS A 76 -12.19 9.58 -2.53
CA HIS A 76 -11.66 9.25 -1.20
C HIS A 76 -11.42 7.74 -1.00
N ALA A 77 -11.60 6.93 -2.04
CA ALA A 77 -11.26 5.51 -2.00
C ALA A 77 -9.74 5.32 -2.06
N ILE A 78 -9.24 4.40 -1.23
CA ILE A 78 -7.87 3.88 -1.35
C ILE A 78 -7.83 2.98 -2.58
N THR A 79 -6.82 3.15 -3.44
CA THR A 79 -6.61 2.29 -4.60
C THR A 79 -5.25 1.62 -4.54
N VAL A 80 -5.15 0.44 -5.14
CA VAL A 80 -3.91 -0.33 -5.22
C VAL A 80 -3.62 -0.60 -6.68
N HIS A 81 -2.41 -0.26 -7.12
CA HIS A 81 -1.92 -0.50 -8.47
C HIS A 81 -0.70 -1.41 -8.38
N ILE A 82 -0.62 -2.40 -9.25
CA ILE A 82 0.54 -3.28 -9.37
C ILE A 82 1.09 -3.08 -10.77
N SER A 83 2.35 -2.66 -10.85
CA SER A 83 3.10 -2.60 -12.10
C SER A 83 4.19 -3.65 -12.06
N GLU A 84 4.26 -4.46 -13.09
CA GLU A 84 5.39 -5.37 -13.30
C GLU A 84 6.55 -4.52 -13.81
N SER A 85 7.71 -4.57 -13.11
CA SER A 85 8.93 -4.00 -13.67
C SER A 85 9.25 -4.82 -14.91
N SER A 86 9.11 -4.22 -16.09
CA SER A 86 9.43 -4.80 -17.39
C SER A 86 10.95 -4.95 -17.56
N ASP A 87 11.60 -5.69 -16.66
CA ASP A 87 13.01 -6.07 -16.75
C ASP A 87 13.15 -7.55 -17.13
N ASP A 88 12.22 -8.03 -17.96
CA ASP A 88 12.34 -9.27 -18.71
C ASP A 88 12.13 -8.91 -20.19
N GLU A 89 13.24 -8.64 -20.89
CA GLU A 89 13.37 -9.20 -22.23
C GLU A 89 13.38 -10.73 -22.03
N ASP A 90 12.42 -11.41 -22.64
CA ASP A 90 12.25 -12.87 -22.75
C ASP A 90 11.27 -13.58 -21.78
N GLU A 91 10.08 -13.82 -22.36
CA GLU A 91 9.24 -15.04 -22.34
C GLU A 91 7.79 -14.88 -21.84
N GLU A 92 6.90 -15.25 -22.77
CA GLU A 92 5.44 -15.22 -22.76
C GLU A 92 4.84 -16.08 -21.63
N GLU A 93 3.80 -15.60 -20.92
CA GLU A 93 2.59 -16.39 -20.59
C GLU A 93 1.49 -15.54 -19.90
N GLU A 94 0.25 -15.98 -20.09
CA GLU A 94 -1.01 -15.22 -20.06
C GLU A 94 -1.45 -14.63 -18.70
N GLN A 95 -1.92 -13.37 -18.69
CA GLN A 95 -2.48 -12.67 -17.53
C GLN A 95 -4.00 -12.91 -17.36
N GLU A 96 -4.43 -13.47 -16.22
CA GLU A 96 -5.83 -13.38 -15.75
C GLU A 96 -5.99 -12.25 -14.70
N GLY A 97 -6.63 -11.15 -15.10
CA GLY A 97 -6.89 -9.99 -14.24
C GLY A 97 -7.94 -10.25 -13.15
N ARG A 98 -7.62 -9.87 -11.90
CA ARG A 98 -8.57 -9.95 -10.78
C ARG A 98 -9.04 -8.57 -10.32
N GLN A 99 -10.33 -8.31 -10.46
CA GLN A 99 -11.00 -7.08 -10.05
C GLN A 99 -11.54 -7.21 -8.61
N ILE A 100 -11.06 -6.38 -7.67
CA ILE A 100 -11.61 -6.29 -6.30
C ILE A 100 -12.69 -5.20 -6.26
N LYS A 101 -13.88 -5.54 -5.75
CA LYS A 101 -15.02 -4.62 -5.63
C LYS A 101 -14.84 -3.62 -4.47
N PRO A 102 -15.28 -2.36 -4.60
CA PRO A 102 -15.18 -1.37 -3.53
C PRO A 102 -16.34 -1.55 -2.55
N GLY A 103 -16.01 -1.73 -1.26
CA GLY A 103 -17.01 -1.67 -0.19
C GLY A 103 -16.72 -2.56 1.01
N ALA A 104 -15.77 -2.16 1.85
CA ALA A 104 -15.73 -2.44 3.30
C ALA A 104 -14.41 -1.91 3.90
N ALA A 105 -14.24 -0.59 4.02
CA ALA A 105 -13.22 -0.02 4.90
C ALA A 105 -13.64 1.40 5.29
N GLN A 106 -14.75 1.50 6.02
CA GLN A 106 -14.98 2.67 6.86
C GLN A 106 -14.29 2.40 8.20
N GLY A 107 -13.21 3.12 8.47
CA GLY A 107 -12.56 3.14 9.78
C GLY A 107 -11.21 2.45 9.81
N LEU A 108 -10.19 3.27 10.12
CA LEU A 108 -8.78 2.93 10.34
C LEU A 108 -8.04 2.26 9.17
N CYS A 109 -7.25 3.08 8.48
CA CYS A 109 -6.12 2.59 7.70
C CYS A 109 -5.08 2.02 8.67
N HIS A 110 -5.03 0.70 8.80
CA HIS A 110 -3.81 0.00 9.19
C HIS A 110 -3.20 -0.50 7.89
N LEU A 111 -2.34 0.32 7.30
CA LEU A 111 -1.06 -0.26 6.89
C LEU A 111 -0.31 -0.36 8.21
#